data_AF-A4SAP6-F1
#
_entry.id   AF-A4SAP6-F1
#
_cell.length_a   1.000
_cell.length_b   1.000
_cell.length_c   1.000
_cell.angle_alpha   90.00
_cell.angle_beta   90.00
_cell.angle_gamma   90.00
#
_symmetry.space_group_name_H-M   'P 1'
#
loop_
_entity.id
_entity.type
_entity.pdbx_description
1 polymer ?
#
loop_
_entity_poly.entity_id
_entity_poly.type
_entity_poly.pdbx_seq_one_letter_code
_entity_poly.pdbx_strand_id
1 'polypeptide(L)'
;MRSARARGALRGPSARRAARRATTKARTTRAPSRATKADVDGMRDALERARATPLEIMDKALETHGDGLAIAFSGAEDVAVIQYAALTGRPYRVFSLDTGRLNPETYELFDKVEKHFDIKIEYCFPESEAVKALVNEKGMFSFYEDGHKECCGVRKVKPLRAKLATLTAWVTGQRKDQSPGTRNAVPACQIDPVFEGAAGGAGSLVKFNPLTDATSQEVWDFLRVMGTPVNALHERGYVSIGCAPCTRAVLPGQQEREGRWWWEDASDKECGLHSGNLTAEEKAKQDDREATEEDIFEHDSIRNLSRDDIAALKDEKTHGETTLAVLYAPWCPFCQRMVSGFETAAERLGPKGVKFAKFRADRDEKEWSQENLSMKSFPTLLLFPKGRSGYVKLGSERRDPDSLEIFIESITGKL
;
A
#
# COMPACT_ATOMS: atom_id res chain seq x y z
N MET A 1 -56.22 -39.20 -31.96
CA MET A 1 -56.23 -39.74 -33.33
C MET A 1 -56.28 -38.58 -34.33
N ARG A 2 -55.20 -38.33 -35.08
CA ARG A 2 -55.10 -37.51 -36.31
C ARG A 2 -53.65 -37.69 -36.79
N SER A 3 -53.41 -38.66 -37.66
CA SER A 3 -53.42 -38.58 -39.14
C SER A 3 -52.13 -37.99 -39.71
N ALA A 4 -51.65 -38.64 -40.75
CA ALA A 4 -50.27 -38.72 -41.20
C ALA A 4 -49.93 -37.80 -42.40
N ARG A 5 -48.63 -37.53 -42.54
CA ARG A 5 -47.81 -37.38 -43.77
C ARG A 5 -48.23 -36.39 -44.87
N ALA A 6 -47.30 -35.48 -45.21
CA ALA A 6 -46.58 -35.41 -46.51
C ALA A 6 -45.50 -34.31 -46.44
N ARG A 7 -44.21 -34.65 -46.50
CA ARG A 7 -43.27 -34.49 -47.63
C ARG A 7 -43.26 -33.11 -48.31
N GLY A 8 -42.13 -32.43 -48.18
CA GLY A 8 -41.69 -31.32 -49.03
C GLY A 8 -40.22 -31.02 -48.78
N ALA A 9 -39.35 -31.68 -49.54
CA ALA A 9 -37.91 -31.45 -49.53
C ALA A 9 -37.57 -30.33 -50.53
N LEU A 10 -36.85 -29.30 -50.10
CA LEU A 10 -36.14 -28.39 -50.98
C LEU A 10 -34.72 -28.18 -50.45
N ARG A 11 -33.77 -28.61 -51.28
CA ARG A 11 -32.32 -28.50 -51.11
C ARG A 11 -31.90 -27.05 -51.37
N GLY A 12 -31.16 -26.45 -50.44
CA GLY A 12 -30.37 -25.22 -50.65
C GLY A 12 -28.87 -25.52 -50.50
N PRO A 13 -27.98 -24.81 -51.21
CA PRO A 13 -26.64 -25.30 -51.53
C PRO A 13 -25.67 -25.18 -50.35
N SER A 14 -24.87 -26.25 -50.19
CA SER A 14 -23.70 -26.35 -49.33
C SER A 14 -22.65 -25.31 -49.71
N ALA A 15 -22.48 -24.29 -48.87
CA ALA A 15 -21.35 -23.37 -48.95
C ALA A 15 -20.11 -24.07 -48.36
N ARG A 16 -19.27 -24.63 -49.25
CA ARG A 16 -17.91 -25.09 -48.93
C ARG A 16 -17.10 -23.89 -48.43
N ARG A 17 -16.80 -23.85 -47.14
CA ARG A 17 -15.77 -22.96 -46.58
C ARG A 17 -14.41 -23.49 -47.00
N ALA A 18 -13.78 -22.81 -47.96
CA ALA A 18 -12.40 -23.07 -48.35
C ALA A 18 -11.47 -22.75 -47.17
N ALA A 19 -10.77 -23.76 -46.68
CA ALA A 19 -9.70 -23.58 -45.70
C ALA A 19 -8.52 -22.85 -46.37
N ARG A 20 -8.36 -21.55 -46.08
CA ARG A 20 -7.13 -20.82 -46.39
C ARG A 20 -6.04 -21.31 -45.44
N ARG A 21 -5.09 -22.06 -45.98
CA ARG A 21 -3.84 -22.45 -45.31
C ARG A 21 -3.00 -21.19 -45.11
N ALA A 22 -3.01 -20.64 -43.89
CA ALA A 22 -2.09 -19.58 -43.52
C ALA A 22 -0.70 -20.20 -43.31
N THR A 23 0.24 -19.89 -44.20
CA THR A 23 1.66 -20.20 -44.02
C THR A 23 2.24 -19.27 -42.95
N THR A 24 2.45 -19.81 -41.75
CA THR A 24 3.22 -19.16 -40.69
C THR A 24 4.68 -19.05 -41.12
N LYS A 25 5.12 -17.86 -41.51
CA LYS A 25 6.55 -17.53 -41.54
C LYS A 25 7.05 -17.54 -40.10
N ALA A 26 8.01 -18.40 -39.80
CA ALA A 26 8.71 -18.40 -38.52
C ALA A 26 9.36 -17.03 -38.29
N ARG A 27 8.85 -16.29 -37.32
CA ARG A 27 9.48 -15.05 -36.81
C ARG A 27 10.65 -15.51 -35.95
N THR A 28 11.87 -15.23 -36.38
CA THR A 28 13.07 -15.42 -35.57
C THR A 28 12.95 -14.54 -34.32
N THR A 29 12.54 -15.13 -33.20
CA THR A 29 12.53 -14.48 -31.90
C THR A 29 13.98 -14.32 -31.45
N ARG A 30 14.54 -13.12 -31.65
CA ARG A 30 15.74 -12.69 -30.94
C ARG A 30 15.38 -12.73 -29.45
N ALA A 31 16.11 -13.52 -28.66
CA ALA A 31 15.94 -13.52 -27.21
C ALA A 31 16.06 -12.06 -26.72
N PRO A 32 15.15 -11.57 -25.86
CA PRO A 32 15.25 -10.21 -25.35
C PRO A 32 16.59 -10.08 -24.63
N SER A 33 17.46 -9.20 -25.13
CA SER A 33 18.71 -8.87 -24.43
C SER A 33 18.33 -8.24 -23.09
N ARG A 34 18.83 -8.81 -21.99
CA ARG A 34 18.63 -8.31 -20.63
C ARG A 34 19.01 -6.83 -20.58
N ALA A 35 18.06 -5.96 -20.23
CA ALA A 35 18.34 -4.55 -19.99
C ALA A 35 19.35 -4.45 -18.85
N THR A 36 20.43 -3.72 -19.06
CA THR A 36 21.43 -3.49 -18.02
C THR A 36 20.90 -2.48 -17.01
N LYS A 37 21.49 -2.44 -15.82
CA LYS A 37 21.16 -1.41 -14.81
C LYS A 37 21.32 0.01 -15.38
N ALA A 38 22.36 0.25 -16.17
CA ALA A 38 22.59 1.54 -16.81
C ALA A 38 21.47 1.91 -17.81
N ASP A 39 20.91 0.94 -18.53
CA ASP A 39 19.81 1.20 -19.47
C ASP A 39 18.54 1.62 -18.71
N VAL A 40 18.23 0.94 -17.61
CA VAL A 40 17.05 1.23 -16.78
C VAL A 40 17.20 2.57 -16.05
N ASP A 41 18.39 2.84 -15.49
CA ASP A 41 18.69 4.12 -14.85
C ASP A 41 18.62 5.27 -15.87
N GLY A 42 19.18 5.09 -17.07
CA GLY A 42 19.09 6.09 -18.13
C GLY A 42 17.64 6.35 -18.60
N MET A 43 16.80 5.32 -18.65
CA MET A 43 15.37 5.45 -18.96
C MET A 43 14.62 6.19 -17.85
N ARG A 44 14.87 5.85 -16.58
CA ARG A 44 14.29 6.56 -15.43
C ARG A 44 14.62 8.05 -15.51
N ASP A 45 15.90 8.38 -15.66
CA ASP A 45 16.35 9.77 -15.65
C ASP A 45 15.78 10.55 -16.85
N ALA A 46 15.57 9.89 -18.00
CA ALA A 46 14.92 10.49 -19.17
C ALA A 46 13.44 10.81 -18.91
N LEU A 47 12.70 9.87 -18.31
CA LEU A 47 11.28 10.05 -17.95
C LEU A 47 11.12 11.16 -16.92
N GLU A 48 11.99 11.21 -15.91
CA GLU A 48 11.97 12.23 -14.86
C GLU A 48 12.30 13.63 -15.40
N ARG A 49 13.35 13.76 -16.21
CA ARG A 49 13.69 15.05 -16.86
C ARG A 49 12.59 15.56 -17.77
N ALA A 50 11.90 14.66 -18.47
CA ALA A 50 10.80 15.01 -19.34
C ALA A 50 9.50 15.32 -18.58
N ARG A 51 9.43 15.03 -17.27
CA ARG A 51 8.18 15.04 -16.49
C ARG A 51 7.09 14.22 -17.18
N ALA A 52 7.47 13.01 -17.61
CA ALA A 52 6.60 12.14 -18.38
C ALA A 52 5.28 11.88 -17.64
N THR A 53 4.17 12.02 -18.37
CA THR A 53 2.83 11.72 -17.88
C THR A 53 2.67 10.21 -17.63
N PRO A 54 1.66 9.79 -16.83
CA PRO A 54 1.37 8.36 -16.66
C PRO A 54 1.15 7.62 -18.00
N LEU A 55 0.55 8.30 -18.99
CA LEU A 55 0.34 7.74 -20.32
C LEU A 55 1.66 7.50 -21.07
N GLU A 56 2.59 8.45 -21.04
CA GLU A 56 3.90 8.33 -21.69
C GLU A 56 4.76 7.24 -21.03
N ILE A 57 4.73 7.15 -19.68
CA ILE A 57 5.41 6.08 -18.95
C ILE A 57 4.84 4.72 -19.35
N MET A 58 3.50 4.60 -19.44
CA MET A 58 2.84 3.36 -19.86
C MET A 58 3.15 2.99 -21.31
N ASP A 59 3.08 3.95 -22.24
CA ASP A 59 3.41 3.71 -23.64
C ASP A 59 4.84 3.21 -23.78
N LYS A 60 5.78 3.84 -23.07
CA LYS A 60 7.19 3.44 -23.08
C LYS A 60 7.42 2.05 -22.52
N ALA A 61 6.76 1.71 -21.41
CA ALA A 61 6.88 0.39 -20.79
C ALA A 61 6.37 -0.72 -21.73
N LEU A 62 5.19 -0.52 -22.33
CA LEU A 62 4.58 -1.45 -23.27
C LEU A 62 5.36 -1.56 -24.59
N GLU A 63 5.90 -0.44 -25.10
CA GLU A 63 6.81 -0.44 -26.25
C GLU A 63 8.06 -1.29 -25.99
N THR A 64 8.66 -1.15 -24.81
CA THR A 64 9.96 -1.74 -24.49
C THR A 64 9.86 -3.24 -24.21
N HIS A 65 8.83 -3.67 -23.48
CA HIS A 65 8.73 -5.03 -22.96
C HIS A 65 7.66 -5.90 -23.63
N GLY A 66 6.67 -5.30 -24.31
CA GLY A 66 5.61 -6.02 -25.01
C GLY A 66 4.96 -7.11 -24.15
N ASP A 67 4.84 -8.32 -24.71
CA ASP A 67 4.23 -9.49 -24.04
C ASP A 67 4.97 -9.95 -22.78
N GLY A 68 6.23 -9.52 -22.60
CA GLY A 68 7.02 -9.79 -21.39
C GLY A 68 6.61 -8.93 -20.18
N LEU A 69 5.72 -7.96 -20.37
CA LEU A 69 5.19 -7.08 -19.32
C LEU A 69 3.77 -7.45 -18.93
N ALA A 70 3.45 -7.35 -17.64
CA ALA A 70 2.08 -7.41 -17.16
C ALA A 70 1.80 -6.38 -16.06
N ILE A 71 0.58 -5.86 -16.05
CA ILE A 71 0.07 -4.91 -15.06
C ILE A 71 -0.44 -5.69 -13.85
N ALA A 72 0.07 -5.37 -12.66
CA ALA A 72 -0.49 -5.87 -11.41
C ALA A 72 -1.72 -5.05 -11.04
N PHE A 73 -2.87 -5.71 -10.97
CA PHE A 73 -4.14 -5.09 -10.60
C PHE A 73 -4.66 -5.69 -9.30
N SER A 74 -4.80 -4.85 -8.27
CA SER A 74 -5.25 -5.24 -6.93
C SER A 74 -6.77 -5.15 -6.73
N GLY A 75 -7.50 -4.57 -7.69
CA GLY A 75 -8.95 -4.41 -7.61
C GLY A 75 -9.37 -3.20 -6.76
N ALA A 76 -8.57 -2.12 -6.81
CA ALA A 76 -8.79 -0.86 -6.11
C ALA A 76 -8.69 0.32 -7.11
N GLU A 77 -8.14 1.46 -6.68
CA GLU A 77 -7.97 2.65 -7.52
C GLU A 77 -6.89 2.48 -8.60
N ASP A 78 -6.08 1.43 -8.49
CA ASP A 78 -5.05 1.06 -9.48
C ASP A 78 -5.61 0.58 -10.82
N VAL A 79 -6.94 0.46 -10.96
CA VAL A 79 -7.62 0.34 -12.28
C VAL A 79 -7.26 1.51 -13.21
N ALA A 80 -6.83 2.66 -12.67
CA ALA A 80 -6.30 3.77 -13.44
C ALA A 80 -5.12 3.36 -14.34
N VAL A 81 -4.27 2.44 -13.91
CA VAL A 81 -3.15 1.93 -14.72
C VAL A 81 -3.65 1.16 -15.94
N ILE A 82 -4.72 0.38 -15.79
CA ILE A 82 -5.37 -0.34 -16.91
C ILE A 82 -5.99 0.67 -17.87
N GLN A 83 -6.65 1.71 -17.35
CA GLN A 83 -7.23 2.77 -18.17
C GLN A 83 -6.14 3.49 -19.00
N TYR A 84 -4.99 3.80 -18.40
CA TYR A 84 -3.85 4.36 -19.15
C TYR A 84 -3.30 3.37 -20.19
N ALA A 85 -3.17 2.09 -19.85
CA ALA A 85 -2.74 1.07 -20.81
C ALA A 85 -3.67 1.01 -22.03
N ALA A 86 -4.99 1.03 -21.80
CA ALA A 86 -5.99 1.04 -22.87
C ALA A 86 -5.84 2.26 -23.80
N LEU A 87 -5.55 3.44 -23.24
CA LEU A 87 -5.35 4.67 -24.01
C LEU A 87 -4.10 4.64 -24.92
N THR A 88 -3.11 3.81 -24.62
CA THR A 88 -1.94 3.64 -25.51
C THR A 88 -2.29 2.96 -26.83
N GLY A 89 -3.39 2.21 -26.88
CA GLY A 89 -3.75 1.37 -28.03
C GLY A 89 -2.82 0.17 -28.27
N ARG A 90 -1.86 -0.09 -27.36
CA ARG A 90 -0.96 -1.25 -27.43
C ARG A 90 -1.59 -2.46 -26.75
N PRO A 91 -1.25 -3.70 -27.15
CA PRO A 91 -1.60 -4.89 -26.39
C PRO A 91 -0.98 -4.86 -24.99
N TYR A 92 -1.74 -5.27 -23.97
CA TYR A 92 -1.26 -5.35 -22.60
C TYR A 92 -1.83 -6.58 -21.89
N ARG A 93 -1.15 -7.01 -20.84
CA ARG A 93 -1.56 -8.13 -19.97
C ARG A 93 -1.83 -7.60 -18.57
N VAL A 94 -2.81 -8.20 -17.90
CA VAL A 94 -3.17 -7.85 -16.52
C VAL A 94 -3.17 -9.12 -15.69
N PHE A 95 -2.64 -9.06 -14.47
CA PHE A 95 -2.73 -10.13 -13.50
C PHE A 95 -3.20 -9.61 -12.14
N SER A 96 -3.88 -10.45 -11.38
CA SER A 96 -4.37 -10.13 -10.05
C SER A 96 -4.01 -11.24 -9.07
N LEU A 97 -3.65 -10.85 -7.85
CA LEU A 97 -3.34 -11.80 -6.77
C LEU A 97 -4.64 -12.10 -6.01
N ASP A 98 -5.24 -13.25 -6.29
CA ASP A 98 -6.38 -13.71 -5.51
C ASP A 98 -5.89 -14.44 -4.26
N THR A 99 -5.99 -13.76 -3.12
CA THR A 99 -5.58 -14.31 -1.82
C THR A 99 -6.56 -15.34 -1.26
N GLY A 100 -7.73 -15.51 -1.89
CA GLY A 100 -8.88 -16.24 -1.38
C GLY A 100 -9.62 -15.52 -0.25
N ARG A 101 -9.25 -14.27 0.06
CA ARG A 101 -9.79 -13.47 1.17
C ARG A 101 -10.08 -12.01 0.75
N LEU A 102 -10.23 -11.75 -0.54
CA LEU A 102 -10.64 -10.44 -1.07
C LEU A 102 -12.11 -10.15 -0.73
N ASN A 103 -12.50 -8.88 -0.82
CA ASN A 103 -13.91 -8.50 -0.67
C ASN A 103 -14.72 -9.02 -1.88
N PRO A 104 -15.99 -9.42 -1.70
CA PRO A 104 -16.89 -9.72 -2.83
C PRO A 104 -16.91 -8.62 -3.90
N GLU A 105 -16.94 -7.36 -3.47
CA GLU A 105 -16.94 -6.18 -4.34
C GLU A 105 -15.66 -6.06 -5.19
N THR A 106 -14.53 -6.60 -4.70
CA THR A 106 -13.29 -6.68 -5.47
C THR A 106 -13.42 -7.68 -6.62
N TYR A 107 -14.06 -8.83 -6.40
CA TYR A 107 -14.33 -9.80 -7.48
C TYR A 107 -15.33 -9.26 -8.51
N GLU A 108 -16.37 -8.55 -8.04
CA GLU A 108 -17.31 -7.86 -8.94
C GLU A 108 -16.61 -6.81 -9.80
N LEU A 109 -15.63 -6.09 -9.24
CA LEU A 109 -14.82 -5.16 -10.01
C LEU A 109 -13.97 -5.89 -11.06
N PHE A 110 -13.35 -7.02 -10.72
CA PHE A 110 -12.59 -7.80 -11.71
C PHE A 110 -13.44 -8.18 -12.93
N ASP A 111 -14.65 -8.69 -12.69
CA ASP A 111 -15.60 -9.02 -13.76
C ASP A 111 -16.01 -7.78 -14.58
N LYS A 112 -16.28 -6.65 -13.92
CA LYS A 112 -16.59 -5.38 -14.60
C LYS A 112 -15.42 -4.89 -15.45
N VAL A 113 -14.19 -4.98 -14.96
CA VAL A 113 -12.97 -4.55 -15.66
C VAL A 113 -12.70 -5.43 -16.88
N GLU A 114 -12.81 -6.76 -16.76
CA GLU A 114 -12.68 -7.65 -17.92
C GLU A 114 -13.67 -7.28 -19.03
N LYS A 115 -14.94 -7.04 -18.68
CA LYS A 115 -15.99 -6.68 -19.65
C LYS A 115 -15.80 -5.29 -20.23
N HIS A 116 -15.39 -4.32 -19.41
CA HIS A 116 -15.24 -2.93 -19.83
C HIS A 116 -14.07 -2.75 -20.79
N PHE A 117 -12.94 -3.41 -20.53
CA PHE A 117 -11.73 -3.29 -21.33
C PHE A 117 -11.55 -4.41 -22.37
N ASP A 118 -12.45 -5.39 -22.41
CA ASP A 118 -12.34 -6.62 -23.23
C ASP A 118 -10.99 -7.33 -23.05
N ILE A 119 -10.64 -7.59 -21.78
CA ILE A 119 -9.39 -8.26 -21.40
C ILE A 119 -9.67 -9.53 -20.59
N LYS A 120 -8.61 -10.33 -20.42
CA LYS A 120 -8.59 -11.45 -19.48
C LYS A 120 -7.53 -11.22 -18.41
N ILE A 121 -7.97 -11.23 -17.15
CA ILE A 121 -7.09 -11.09 -16.00
C ILE A 121 -6.49 -12.46 -15.68
N GLU A 122 -5.17 -12.50 -15.54
CA GLU A 122 -4.45 -13.69 -15.10
C GLU A 122 -4.51 -13.78 -13.56
N TYR A 123 -5.45 -14.56 -13.02
CA TYR A 123 -5.60 -14.74 -11.58
C TYR A 123 -4.53 -15.67 -11.01
N CYS A 124 -3.78 -15.18 -10.02
CA CYS A 124 -2.73 -15.91 -9.32
C CYS A 124 -3.22 -16.31 -7.93
N PHE A 125 -3.33 -17.62 -7.69
CA PHE A 125 -3.83 -18.18 -6.43
C PHE A 125 -2.69 -18.67 -5.53
N PRO A 126 -2.91 -18.76 -4.21
CA PRO A 126 -1.97 -19.38 -3.29
C PRO A 126 -1.96 -20.90 -3.38
N GLU A 127 -0.79 -21.48 -3.11
CA GLU A 127 -0.61 -22.92 -3.00
C GLU A 127 -1.47 -23.50 -1.88
N SER A 128 -2.35 -24.45 -2.22
CA SER A 128 -3.36 -24.98 -1.30
C SER A 128 -2.75 -25.59 -0.05
N GLU A 129 -1.65 -26.34 -0.19
CA GLU A 129 -1.00 -27.00 0.94
C GLU A 129 -0.36 -26.00 1.91
N ALA A 130 0.22 -24.92 1.40
CA ALA A 130 0.78 -23.87 2.24
C ALA A 130 -0.32 -23.12 3.02
N VAL A 131 -1.48 -22.90 2.39
CA VAL A 131 -2.64 -22.30 3.04
C VAL A 131 -3.23 -23.24 4.10
N LYS A 132 -3.38 -24.54 3.79
CA LYS A 132 -3.88 -25.55 4.73
C LYS A 132 -3.00 -25.64 5.97
N ALA A 133 -1.68 -25.70 5.79
CA ALA A 133 -0.74 -25.75 6.90
C ALA A 133 -0.90 -24.54 7.83
N LEU A 134 -0.84 -23.32 7.27
CA LEU A 134 -1.01 -22.08 8.03
C LEU A 134 -2.33 -22.04 8.81
N VAL A 135 -3.44 -22.39 8.15
CA VAL A 135 -4.79 -22.29 8.74
C VAL A 135 -5.04 -23.37 9.79
N ASN A 136 -4.58 -24.61 9.57
CA ASN A 136 -4.79 -25.69 10.53
C ASN A 136 -3.96 -25.50 11.81
N GLU A 137 -2.81 -24.84 11.71
CA GLU A 137 -1.94 -24.56 12.85
C GLU A 137 -2.37 -23.29 13.59
N LYS A 138 -2.63 -22.18 12.87
CA LYS A 138 -2.81 -20.85 13.46
C LYS A 138 -4.21 -20.24 13.27
N GLY A 139 -5.13 -20.98 12.66
CA GLY A 139 -6.50 -20.51 12.39
C GLY A 139 -6.62 -19.52 11.22
N MET A 140 -7.82 -18.98 11.04
CA MET A 140 -8.18 -18.14 9.88
C MET A 140 -7.75 -16.67 10.00
N PHE A 141 -7.27 -16.25 11.17
CA PHE A 141 -7.04 -14.86 11.55
C PHE A 141 -5.72 -14.62 12.31
N SER A 142 -4.73 -15.53 12.16
CA SER A 142 -3.43 -15.42 12.84
C SER A 142 -2.76 -14.05 12.69
N PHE A 143 -3.01 -13.37 11.57
CA PHE A 143 -2.47 -12.04 11.29
C PHE A 143 -2.88 -10.95 12.29
N TYR A 144 -3.94 -11.12 13.08
CA TYR A 144 -4.27 -10.18 14.15
C TYR A 144 -3.33 -10.28 15.36
N GLU A 145 -2.72 -11.44 15.55
CA GLU A 145 -1.84 -11.75 16.69
C GLU A 145 -0.37 -11.72 16.26
N ASP A 146 -0.05 -12.40 15.15
CA ASP A 146 1.32 -12.57 14.64
C ASP A 146 1.75 -11.47 13.65
N GLY A 147 0.83 -10.57 13.31
CA GLY A 147 0.99 -9.62 12.20
C GLY A 147 0.80 -10.26 10.81
N HIS A 148 0.61 -9.42 9.81
CA HIS A 148 0.13 -9.84 8.49
C HIS A 148 1.18 -10.55 7.63
N LYS A 149 2.46 -10.43 7.96
CA LYS A 149 3.59 -10.78 7.09
C LYS A 149 3.56 -12.26 6.67
N GLU A 150 3.30 -13.18 7.60
CA GLU A 150 3.27 -14.62 7.29
C GLU A 150 2.10 -14.97 6.35
N CYS A 151 0.89 -14.53 6.70
CA CYS A 151 -0.31 -14.74 5.89
C CYS A 151 -0.16 -14.13 4.49
N CYS A 152 0.36 -12.90 4.39
CA CYS A 152 0.66 -12.27 3.10
C CYS A 152 1.79 -12.99 2.36
N GLY A 153 2.78 -13.52 3.08
CA GLY A 153 3.85 -14.35 2.53
C GLY A 153 3.28 -15.53 1.76
N VAL A 154 2.40 -16.29 2.40
CA VAL A 154 1.72 -17.46 1.81
C VAL A 154 0.74 -17.05 0.71
N ARG A 155 -0.15 -16.09 0.99
CA ARG A 155 -1.31 -15.80 0.14
C ARG A 155 -1.02 -14.85 -1.02
N LYS A 156 0.03 -14.04 -0.92
CA LYS A 156 0.27 -12.91 -1.82
C LYS A 156 1.68 -12.90 -2.38
N VAL A 157 2.71 -12.98 -1.54
CA VAL A 157 4.11 -12.86 -1.95
C VAL A 157 4.57 -14.09 -2.75
N LYS A 158 4.24 -15.31 -2.29
CA LYS A 158 4.60 -16.55 -3.01
C LYS A 158 3.96 -16.62 -4.42
N PRO A 159 2.63 -16.40 -4.60
CA PRO A 159 2.02 -16.36 -5.93
C PRO A 159 2.57 -15.24 -6.80
N LEU A 160 2.83 -14.06 -6.22
CA LEU A 160 3.46 -12.97 -6.96
C LEU A 160 4.83 -13.37 -7.49
N ARG A 161 5.69 -13.94 -6.64
CA ARG A 161 7.03 -14.37 -7.05
C ARG A 161 6.96 -15.39 -8.21
N ALA A 162 6.05 -16.36 -8.13
CA ALA A 162 5.83 -17.31 -9.21
C ALA A 162 5.39 -16.63 -10.51
N LYS A 163 4.50 -15.64 -10.44
CA LYS A 163 4.05 -14.87 -11.60
C LYS A 163 5.16 -14.00 -12.19
N LEU A 164 5.88 -13.24 -11.36
CA LEU A 164 6.93 -12.33 -11.80
C LEU A 164 8.12 -13.06 -12.43
N ALA A 165 8.42 -14.29 -11.98
CA ALA A 165 9.43 -15.16 -12.61
C ALA A 165 9.11 -15.53 -14.07
N THR A 166 7.92 -15.18 -14.58
CA THR A 166 7.54 -15.36 -16.00
C THR A 166 7.65 -14.08 -16.84
N LEU A 167 8.00 -12.95 -16.22
CA LEU A 167 7.95 -11.62 -16.83
C LEU A 167 9.32 -10.96 -16.91
N THR A 168 9.51 -10.06 -17.87
CA THR A 168 10.70 -9.18 -17.94
C THR A 168 10.44 -7.82 -17.31
N ALA A 169 9.17 -7.42 -17.20
CA ALA A 169 8.76 -6.22 -16.49
C ALA A 169 7.36 -6.35 -15.88
N TRP A 170 7.05 -5.49 -14.92
CA TRP A 170 5.72 -5.35 -14.37
C TRP A 170 5.39 -3.90 -14.03
N VAL A 171 4.09 -3.60 -13.99
CA VAL A 171 3.58 -2.27 -13.69
C VAL A 171 2.75 -2.32 -12.42
N THR A 172 2.93 -1.35 -11.53
CA THR A 172 2.11 -1.21 -10.32
C THR A 172 1.47 0.17 -10.22
N GLY A 173 0.33 0.26 -9.54
CA GLY A 173 -0.32 1.53 -9.21
C GLY A 173 0.26 2.26 -7.99
N GLN A 174 1.51 2.00 -7.63
CA GLN A 174 2.15 2.63 -6.47
C GLN A 174 2.37 4.12 -6.71
N ARG A 175 1.95 4.95 -5.73
CA ARG A 175 2.13 6.41 -5.75
C ARG A 175 2.92 6.89 -4.54
N LYS A 176 3.57 8.05 -4.65
CA LYS A 176 4.30 8.69 -3.54
C LYS A 176 3.36 9.13 -2.41
N ASP A 177 2.15 9.55 -2.74
CA ASP A 177 1.18 10.11 -1.76
C ASP A 177 0.45 9.05 -0.91
N GLN A 178 0.52 7.77 -1.30
CA GLN A 178 -0.20 6.68 -0.63
C GLN A 178 0.30 6.36 0.79
N SER A 179 1.58 6.60 1.08
CA SER A 179 2.13 6.35 2.42
C SER A 179 3.01 7.53 2.85
N PRO A 180 2.69 8.24 3.95
CA PRO A 180 3.56 9.26 4.50
C PRO A 180 4.90 8.65 4.90
N GLY A 181 5.97 8.91 4.14
CA GLY A 181 7.35 8.60 4.53
C GLY A 181 7.95 7.26 4.14
N THR A 182 7.18 6.26 3.71
CA THR A 182 7.73 4.98 3.20
C THR A 182 7.72 4.88 1.67
N ARG A 183 7.03 5.81 0.99
CA ARG A 183 6.89 5.84 -0.49
C ARG A 183 7.38 7.14 -1.15
N ASN A 184 8.03 8.03 -0.41
CA ASN A 184 8.51 9.32 -0.93
C ASN A 184 9.52 9.20 -2.08
N ALA A 185 10.13 8.03 -2.27
CA ALA A 185 11.17 7.76 -3.28
C ALA A 185 10.75 6.73 -4.33
N VAL A 186 9.46 6.50 -4.58
CA VAL A 186 9.03 5.57 -5.64
C VAL A 186 9.43 6.15 -7.02
N PRO A 187 10.31 5.51 -7.80
CA PRO A 187 10.67 6.04 -9.11
C PRO A 187 9.65 5.61 -10.18
N ALA A 188 9.57 6.35 -11.28
CA ALA A 188 8.71 6.01 -12.42
C ALA A 188 9.09 4.64 -13.04
N CYS A 189 10.38 4.31 -13.00
CA CYS A 189 10.92 3.02 -13.39
C CYS A 189 12.15 2.66 -12.57
N GLN A 190 12.32 1.38 -12.22
CA GLN A 190 13.52 0.86 -11.59
C GLN A 190 13.72 -0.62 -11.91
N ILE A 191 14.93 -1.13 -11.70
CA ILE A 191 15.11 -2.57 -11.50
C ILE A 191 14.37 -2.96 -10.23
N ASP A 192 13.60 -4.05 -10.27
CA ASP A 192 12.93 -4.54 -9.08
C ASP A 192 13.95 -4.97 -8.02
N PRO A 193 13.91 -4.39 -6.80
CA PRO A 193 14.89 -4.67 -5.76
C PRO A 193 14.61 -5.99 -5.01
N VAL A 194 13.43 -6.59 -5.17
CA VAL A 194 12.96 -7.73 -4.36
C VAL A 194 12.75 -8.99 -5.20
N PHE A 195 12.22 -8.83 -6.41
CA PHE A 195 11.79 -9.94 -7.26
C PHE A 195 12.65 -10.11 -8.49
N GLU A 196 12.72 -11.36 -8.95
CA GLU A 196 13.42 -11.76 -10.16
C GLU A 196 12.41 -12.04 -11.27
N GLY A 197 12.83 -11.77 -12.50
CA GLY A 197 12.07 -11.95 -13.71
C GLY A 197 12.46 -13.23 -14.45
N ALA A 198 11.96 -13.36 -15.68
CA ALA A 198 12.14 -14.53 -16.54
C ALA A 198 13.60 -14.92 -16.82
N ALA A 199 14.53 -13.96 -16.76
CA ALA A 199 15.95 -14.23 -16.96
C ALA A 199 16.66 -14.80 -15.72
N GLY A 200 16.01 -14.77 -14.54
CA GLY A 200 16.58 -15.19 -13.26
C GLY A 200 17.70 -14.28 -12.73
N GLY A 201 17.89 -14.27 -11.41
CA GLY A 201 18.91 -13.50 -10.71
C GLY A 201 18.58 -12.02 -10.54
N ALA A 202 19.28 -11.37 -9.61
CA ALA A 202 19.10 -9.95 -9.29
C ALA A 202 19.23 -9.05 -10.53
N GLY A 203 18.27 -8.15 -10.75
CA GLY A 203 18.28 -7.27 -11.92
C GLY A 203 17.69 -7.87 -13.20
N SER A 204 16.87 -8.90 -13.09
CA SER A 204 16.18 -9.53 -14.23
C SER A 204 14.75 -9.03 -14.46
N LEU A 205 14.21 -8.22 -13.54
CA LEU A 205 12.86 -7.67 -13.61
C LEU A 205 12.89 -6.15 -13.52
N VAL A 206 12.14 -5.50 -14.40
CA VAL A 206 11.94 -4.04 -14.36
C VAL A 206 10.56 -3.72 -13.79
N LYS A 207 10.49 -2.77 -12.86
CA LYS A 207 9.25 -2.29 -12.24
C LYS A 207 8.94 -0.88 -12.68
N PHE A 208 7.75 -0.66 -13.22
CA PHE A 208 7.22 0.66 -13.58
C PHE A 208 6.13 1.12 -12.61
N ASN A 209 6.13 2.41 -12.29
CA ASN A 209 5.13 3.08 -11.44
C ASN A 209 4.62 4.35 -12.15
N PRO A 210 3.70 4.22 -13.12
CA PRO A 210 3.23 5.35 -13.94
C PRO A 210 2.52 6.43 -13.13
N LEU A 211 1.90 6.05 -12.00
CA LEU A 211 1.18 6.94 -11.11
C LEU A 211 2.08 7.54 -10.02
N THR A 212 3.41 7.44 -10.14
CA THR A 212 4.32 7.77 -9.04
C THR A 212 4.12 9.19 -8.47
N ASP A 213 3.98 10.18 -9.36
CA ASP A 213 3.80 11.59 -9.00
C ASP A 213 2.32 12.02 -8.97
N ALA A 214 1.39 11.10 -9.26
CA ALA A 214 -0.03 11.39 -9.21
C ALA A 214 -0.55 11.41 -7.77
N THR A 215 -1.32 12.42 -7.44
CA THR A 215 -2.09 12.49 -6.19
C THR A 215 -3.34 11.61 -6.28
N SER A 216 -3.87 11.22 -5.12
CA SER A 216 -5.13 10.49 -4.98
C SER A 216 -6.27 11.25 -5.66
N GLN A 217 -6.31 12.58 -5.51
CA GLN A 217 -7.31 13.43 -6.14
C GLN A 217 -7.23 13.35 -7.67
N GLU A 218 -6.04 13.47 -8.25
CA GLU A 218 -5.85 13.37 -9.71
C GLU A 218 -6.24 12.00 -10.26
N VAL A 219 -5.92 10.91 -9.54
CA VAL A 219 -6.35 9.55 -9.91
C VAL A 219 -7.88 9.45 -9.89
N TRP A 220 -8.53 9.98 -8.86
CA TRP A 220 -9.98 9.94 -8.74
C TRP A 220 -10.70 10.82 -9.77
N ASP A 221 -10.15 12.00 -10.08
CA ASP A 221 -10.68 12.87 -11.13
C ASP A 221 -10.54 12.19 -12.50
N PHE A 222 -9.39 11.58 -12.78
CA PHE A 222 -9.16 10.83 -14.01
C PHE A 222 -10.17 9.69 -14.18
N LEU A 223 -10.32 8.83 -13.17
CA LEU A 223 -11.26 7.69 -13.21
C LEU A 223 -12.70 8.14 -13.44
N ARG A 224 -13.12 9.24 -12.81
CA ARG A 224 -14.47 9.82 -12.97
C ARG A 224 -14.68 10.38 -14.37
N VAL A 225 -13.74 11.17 -14.88
CA VAL A 225 -13.81 11.76 -16.24
C VAL A 225 -13.83 10.68 -17.31
N MET A 226 -13.07 9.60 -17.12
CA MET A 226 -13.00 8.49 -18.06
C MET A 226 -14.19 7.51 -17.96
N GLY A 227 -15.03 7.63 -16.93
CA GLY A 227 -16.13 6.70 -16.69
C GLY A 227 -15.65 5.27 -16.40
N THR A 228 -14.45 5.13 -15.83
CA THR A 228 -13.82 3.83 -15.54
C THR A 228 -14.54 3.15 -14.37
N PRO A 229 -14.85 1.84 -14.44
CA PRO A 229 -15.45 1.12 -13.31
C PRO A 229 -14.49 1.11 -12.11
N VAL A 230 -15.02 1.41 -10.92
CA VAL A 230 -14.29 1.42 -9.65
C VAL A 230 -14.93 0.50 -8.63
N ASN A 231 -14.18 0.15 -7.58
CA ASN A 231 -14.67 -0.72 -6.51
C ASN A 231 -15.81 -0.04 -5.73
N ALA A 232 -16.92 -0.74 -5.53
CA ALA A 232 -18.09 -0.20 -4.80
C ALA A 232 -17.77 0.14 -3.33
N LEU A 233 -16.71 -0.43 -2.75
CA LEU A 233 -16.27 -0.08 -1.39
C LEU A 233 -15.80 1.37 -1.27
N HIS A 234 -15.38 2.01 -2.36
CA HIS A 234 -14.99 3.43 -2.32
C HIS A 234 -16.17 4.35 -1.95
N GLU A 235 -17.40 3.97 -2.31
CA GLU A 235 -18.62 4.68 -1.90
C GLU A 235 -18.98 4.43 -0.41
N ARG A 236 -18.26 3.52 0.25
CA ARG A 236 -18.47 3.11 1.65
C ARG A 236 -17.32 3.53 2.56
N GLY A 237 -16.52 4.52 2.14
CA GLY A 237 -15.42 5.09 2.93
C GLY A 237 -14.11 4.28 2.88
N TYR A 238 -14.00 3.27 2.02
CA TYR A 238 -12.72 2.58 1.81
C TYR A 238 -11.87 3.37 0.82
N VAL A 239 -10.77 3.95 1.29
CA VAL A 239 -9.82 4.65 0.39
C VAL A 239 -8.78 3.66 -0.12
N SER A 240 -8.04 2.97 0.77
CA SER A 240 -7.13 1.87 0.41
C SER A 240 -7.83 0.52 0.55
N ILE A 241 -7.83 -0.31 -0.49
CA ILE A 241 -8.49 -1.62 -0.48
C ILE A 241 -7.45 -2.76 -0.50
N GLY A 242 -7.69 -3.80 0.29
CA GLY A 242 -6.94 -5.05 0.29
C GLY A 242 -7.86 -6.24 0.59
N CYS A 243 -7.32 -7.26 1.26
CA CYS A 243 -8.14 -8.38 1.74
C CYS A 243 -9.20 -7.89 2.74
N ALA A 244 -10.39 -8.49 2.70
CA ALA A 244 -11.52 -8.15 3.55
C ALA A 244 -11.17 -8.08 5.05
N PRO A 245 -10.48 -9.08 5.66
CA PRO A 245 -10.21 -9.03 7.09
C PRO A 245 -9.08 -8.07 7.48
N CYS A 246 -8.34 -7.52 6.51
CA CYS A 246 -7.19 -6.63 6.76
C CYS A 246 -7.44 -5.21 6.25
N THR A 247 -8.68 -4.88 5.90
CA THR A 247 -9.09 -3.59 5.34
C THR A 247 -10.35 -3.08 6.03
N ARG A 248 -10.36 -1.80 6.42
CA ARG A 248 -11.54 -1.08 6.92
C ARG A 248 -11.65 0.30 6.27
N ALA A 249 -12.86 0.86 6.30
CA ALA A 249 -13.08 2.25 5.94
C ALA A 249 -12.31 3.21 6.86
N VAL A 250 -11.99 4.40 6.34
CA VAL A 250 -11.37 5.49 7.08
C VAL A 250 -12.38 6.62 7.30
N LEU A 251 -12.18 7.40 8.36
CA LEU A 251 -13.00 8.58 8.64
C LEU A 251 -12.61 9.76 7.73
N PRO A 252 -13.49 10.77 7.57
CA PRO A 252 -13.13 12.00 6.88
C PRO A 252 -11.83 12.60 7.45
N GLY A 253 -10.86 12.84 6.58
CA GLY A 253 -9.56 13.42 6.95
C GLY A 253 -8.55 12.45 7.56
N GLN A 254 -8.88 11.17 7.78
CA GLN A 254 -7.90 10.13 8.11
C GLN A 254 -7.10 9.72 6.86
N GLN A 255 -5.86 9.31 7.07
CA GLN A 255 -4.97 8.89 6.01
C GLN A 255 -5.36 7.50 5.47
N GLU A 256 -5.23 7.29 4.15
CA GLU A 256 -5.75 6.10 3.45
C GLU A 256 -5.24 4.74 3.97
N ARG A 257 -4.01 4.67 4.49
CA ARG A 257 -3.37 3.47 5.06
C ARG A 257 -3.81 3.19 6.49
N GLU A 258 -4.48 4.12 7.18
CA GLU A 258 -5.12 3.87 8.48
C GLU A 258 -6.23 2.81 8.38
N GLY A 259 -6.74 2.59 7.18
CA GLY A 259 -7.67 1.50 6.85
C GLY A 259 -7.00 0.13 6.73
N ARG A 260 -5.67 0.03 6.75
CA ARG A 260 -4.90 -1.18 6.44
C ARG A 260 -4.09 -1.63 7.64
N TRP A 261 -4.22 -2.91 8.01
CA TRP A 261 -3.47 -3.50 9.14
C TRP A 261 -3.50 -2.60 10.37
N TRP A 262 -4.68 -2.06 10.69
CA TRP A 262 -4.85 -1.00 11.69
C TRP A 262 -4.45 -1.42 13.11
N TRP A 263 -4.25 -2.71 13.34
CA TRP A 263 -3.78 -3.27 14.60
C TRP A 263 -2.24 -3.31 14.72
N GLU A 264 -1.52 -3.15 13.59
CA GLU A 264 -0.05 -3.13 13.48
C GLU A 264 0.50 -1.71 13.43
N ASP A 265 1.83 -1.63 13.38
CA ASP A 265 2.61 -0.42 13.47
C ASP A 265 2.83 0.29 12.15
N ALA A 266 2.84 1.63 12.18
CA ALA A 266 3.03 2.43 10.97
C ALA A 266 4.30 2.04 10.18
N SER A 267 5.38 1.65 10.87
CA SER A 267 6.62 1.12 10.27
C SER A 267 6.45 -0.28 9.66
N ASP A 268 5.54 -1.10 10.18
CA ASP A 268 5.28 -2.47 9.75
C ASP A 268 4.11 -2.59 8.77
N LYS A 269 3.32 -1.52 8.58
CA LYS A 269 2.16 -1.49 7.69
C LYS A 269 2.52 -1.58 6.21
N GLU A 270 3.78 -1.64 5.79
CA GLU A 270 4.10 -1.82 4.37
C GLU A 270 3.87 -3.25 3.90
N CYS A 271 3.27 -3.36 2.72
CA CYS A 271 3.11 -4.65 2.12
C CYS A 271 4.48 -5.20 1.71
N GLY A 272 4.80 -6.44 2.12
CA GLY A 272 6.05 -7.11 1.74
C GLY A 272 6.31 -7.28 0.23
N LEU A 273 5.42 -6.79 -0.66
CA LEU A 273 5.69 -6.66 -2.09
C LEU A 273 6.62 -5.49 -2.46
N HIS A 274 6.79 -4.51 -1.58
CA HIS A 274 7.47 -3.24 -1.90
C HIS A 274 8.56 -2.87 -0.88
N SER A 275 8.98 -3.84 -0.06
CA SER A 275 9.97 -3.66 1.01
C SER A 275 11.36 -3.26 0.54
N GLY A 276 11.67 -3.35 -0.76
CA GLY A 276 12.97 -3.00 -1.33
C GLY A 276 13.11 -1.57 -1.87
N ASN A 277 12.09 -0.72 -1.71
CA ASN A 277 12.19 0.69 -2.13
C ASN A 277 13.08 1.56 -1.22
N LEU A 278 13.55 1.01 -0.08
CA LEU A 278 14.56 1.65 0.75
C LEU A 278 15.94 1.19 0.26
N THR A 279 16.78 2.13 -0.17
CA THR A 279 18.15 1.86 -0.60
C THR A 279 18.98 1.28 0.55
N ALA A 280 20.04 0.55 0.23
CA ALA A 280 20.99 0.07 1.24
C ALA A 280 21.65 1.23 2.02
N GLU A 281 21.80 2.40 1.40
CA GLU A 281 22.20 3.65 2.07
C GLU A 281 21.12 4.21 2.98
N GLU A 282 19.83 4.16 2.61
CA GLU A 282 18.74 4.58 3.50
C GLU A 282 18.56 3.62 4.67
N LYS A 283 18.82 2.32 4.46
CA LYS A 283 18.86 1.31 5.51
C LYS A 283 20.07 1.50 6.43
N ALA A 284 21.26 1.73 5.89
CA ALA A 284 22.45 2.06 6.69
C ALA A 284 22.28 3.38 7.44
N LYS A 285 21.67 4.40 6.82
CA LYS A 285 21.28 5.65 7.51
C LYS A 285 20.23 5.43 8.57
N GLN A 286 19.30 4.47 8.39
CA GLN A 286 18.35 4.10 9.42
C GLN A 286 19.07 3.43 10.60
N ASP A 287 19.98 2.49 10.33
CA ASP A 287 20.79 1.82 11.35
C ASP A 287 21.70 2.84 12.10
N ASP A 288 22.31 3.79 11.40
CA ASP A 288 23.09 4.90 11.98
C ASP A 288 22.21 5.87 12.78
N ARG A 289 20.99 6.16 12.31
CA ARG A 289 20.01 7.00 13.04
C ARG A 289 19.54 6.30 14.31
N GLU A 290 19.34 4.99 14.31
CA GLU A 290 19.04 4.21 15.52
C GLU A 290 20.17 4.31 16.55
N ALA A 291 21.42 4.55 16.12
CA ALA A 291 22.57 4.84 16.96
C ALA A 291 22.65 6.30 17.45
N THR A 292 22.02 7.27 16.78
CA THR A 292 22.06 8.69 17.20
C THR A 292 21.42 8.95 18.56
N GLU A 293 22.11 9.74 19.40
CA GLU A 293 21.64 10.16 20.71
C GLU A 293 20.82 11.46 20.68
N GLU A 294 20.92 12.22 19.59
CA GLU A 294 20.27 13.53 19.46
C GLU A 294 18.74 13.43 19.52
N ASP A 295 18.14 14.35 20.29
CA ASP A 295 16.71 14.46 20.46
C ASP A 295 16.09 15.28 19.32
N ILE A 296 14.91 14.89 18.85
CA ILE A 296 14.21 15.57 17.76
C ILE A 296 13.24 16.66 18.24
N PHE A 297 13.01 16.77 19.56
CA PHE A 297 12.21 17.82 20.16
C PHE A 297 13.12 18.82 20.85
N GLU A 298 13.29 20.00 20.25
CA GLU A 298 14.16 21.06 20.77
C GLU A 298 13.41 22.12 21.59
N HIS A 299 12.07 22.03 21.64
CA HIS A 299 11.24 23.07 22.25
C HIS A 299 11.10 22.93 23.78
N ASP A 300 11.43 24.00 24.52
CA ASP A 300 11.40 24.06 26.00
C ASP A 300 10.03 23.80 26.63
N SER A 301 8.93 23.97 25.87
CA SER A 301 7.58 23.71 26.36
C SER A 301 7.22 22.23 26.43
N ILE A 302 8.07 21.34 25.93
CA ILE A 302 7.85 19.89 25.91
C ILE A 302 8.71 19.24 26.99
N ARG A 303 8.06 18.80 28.07
CA ARG A 303 8.74 18.16 29.19
C ARG A 303 9.28 16.78 28.78
N ASN A 304 10.56 16.53 29.02
CA ASN A 304 11.12 15.19 28.91
C ASN A 304 10.66 14.33 30.11
N LEU A 305 10.20 13.11 29.84
CA LEU A 305 9.83 12.13 30.86
C LEU A 305 10.90 11.04 30.93
N SER A 306 11.24 10.64 32.14
CA SER A 306 11.92 9.36 32.41
C SER A 306 10.90 8.20 32.43
N ARG A 307 11.41 6.96 32.50
CA ARG A 307 10.56 5.77 32.73
C ARG A 307 9.72 5.92 33.99
N ASP A 308 10.31 6.40 35.08
CA ASP A 308 9.62 6.58 36.36
C ASP A 308 8.54 7.67 36.26
N ASP A 309 8.81 8.77 35.54
CA ASP A 309 7.81 9.82 35.32
C ASP A 309 6.58 9.30 34.57
N ILE A 310 6.78 8.55 33.48
CA ILE A 310 5.65 8.07 32.66
C ILE A 310 4.93 6.89 33.33
N ALA A 311 5.64 6.05 34.09
CA ALA A 311 5.04 5.02 34.93
C ALA A 311 4.17 5.64 36.03
N ALA A 312 4.66 6.68 36.70
CA ALA A 312 3.90 7.43 37.69
C ALA A 312 2.64 8.07 37.07
N LEU A 313 2.76 8.70 35.89
CA LEU A 313 1.61 9.22 35.15
C LEU A 313 0.63 8.12 34.77
N LYS A 314 1.07 6.92 34.39
CA LYS A 314 0.17 5.81 34.08
C LYS A 314 -0.60 5.31 35.30
N ASP A 315 0.09 5.17 36.43
CA ASP A 315 -0.44 4.52 37.62
C ASP A 315 -1.11 5.51 38.59
N GLU A 316 -1.04 6.80 38.31
CA GLU A 316 -1.71 7.83 39.10
C GLU A 316 -3.24 7.63 39.08
N LYS A 317 -3.81 7.56 40.28
CA LYS A 317 -5.26 7.33 40.47
C LYS A 317 -6.11 8.49 39.97
N THR A 318 -5.56 9.70 39.94
CA THR A 318 -6.27 10.91 39.51
C THR A 318 -5.24 11.95 39.08
N HIS A 319 -5.17 12.26 37.79
CA HIS A 319 -4.22 13.26 37.29
C HIS A 319 -4.54 14.68 37.77
N GLY A 320 -3.54 15.38 38.30
CA GLY A 320 -3.67 16.78 38.73
C GLY A 320 -3.82 17.77 37.56
N GLU A 321 -3.30 17.42 36.39
CA GLU A 321 -3.30 18.22 35.17
C GLU A 321 -3.55 17.35 33.94
N THR A 322 -3.92 17.99 32.82
CA THR A 322 -4.06 17.29 31.54
C THR A 322 -2.71 17.26 30.86
N THR A 323 -2.19 16.07 30.58
CA THR A 323 -0.89 15.88 29.92
C THR A 323 -1.06 15.08 28.63
N LEU A 324 -0.61 15.62 27.50
CA LEU A 324 -0.43 14.87 26.26
C LEU A 324 1.03 14.45 26.14
N ALA A 325 1.29 13.14 26.23
CA ALA A 325 2.63 12.58 26.09
C ALA A 325 2.80 11.91 24.72
N VAL A 326 3.94 12.15 24.08
CA VAL A 326 4.39 11.39 22.91
C VAL A 326 5.45 10.36 23.31
N LEU A 327 5.19 9.10 22.98
CA LEU A 327 6.18 8.03 22.93
C LEU A 327 6.83 8.07 21.54
N TYR A 328 8.11 8.34 21.47
CA TYR A 328 8.81 8.57 20.20
C TYR A 328 10.17 7.89 20.16
N ALA A 329 10.74 7.86 18.96
CA ALA A 329 12.10 7.47 18.70
C ALA A 329 12.74 8.52 17.77
N PRO A 330 13.93 9.07 18.07
CA PRO A 330 14.56 10.10 17.24
C PRO A 330 14.79 9.67 15.79
N TRP A 331 15.13 8.40 15.59
CA TRP A 331 15.34 7.81 14.27
C TRP A 331 14.04 7.65 13.48
N CYS A 332 12.87 7.69 14.11
CA CYS A 332 11.62 7.41 13.43
C CYS A 332 11.17 8.59 12.55
N PRO A 333 11.04 8.41 11.21
CA PRO A 333 10.66 9.49 10.30
C PRO A 333 9.23 9.98 10.53
N PHE A 334 8.35 9.15 11.12
CA PHE A 334 7.01 9.57 11.52
C PHE A 334 7.04 10.50 12.74
N CYS A 335 7.96 10.28 13.69
CA CYS A 335 8.18 11.18 14.82
C CYS A 335 8.69 12.53 14.33
N GLN A 336 9.73 12.52 13.49
CA GLN A 336 10.33 13.73 12.92
C GLN A 336 9.31 14.62 12.19
N ARG A 337 8.43 14.03 11.37
CA ARG A 337 7.37 14.79 10.68
C ARG A 337 6.31 15.38 11.62
N MET A 338 6.11 14.75 12.77
CA MET A 338 5.12 15.20 13.75
C MET A 338 5.64 16.36 14.61
N VAL A 339 6.96 16.47 14.81
CA VAL A 339 7.60 17.44 15.73
C VAL A 339 6.97 18.83 15.62
N SER A 340 7.00 19.44 14.43
CA SER A 340 6.47 20.79 14.22
C SER A 340 4.98 20.92 14.58
N GLY A 341 4.17 19.90 14.26
CA GLY A 341 2.75 19.89 14.60
C GLY A 341 2.51 19.75 16.11
N PHE A 342 3.31 18.92 16.78
CA PHE A 342 3.23 18.71 18.22
C PHE A 342 3.71 19.93 19.01
N GLU A 343 4.79 20.57 18.57
CA GLU A 343 5.30 21.82 19.14
C GLU A 343 4.30 22.97 18.98
N THR A 344 3.74 23.15 17.78
CA THR A 344 2.70 24.16 17.53
C THR A 344 1.47 23.91 18.42
N ALA A 345 1.06 22.66 18.63
CA ALA A 345 -0.02 22.34 19.55
C ALA A 345 0.34 22.68 21.01
N ALA A 346 1.58 22.42 21.43
CA ALA A 346 2.08 22.75 22.76
C ALA A 346 2.04 24.26 23.02
N GLU A 347 2.45 25.07 22.05
CA GLU A 347 2.36 26.54 22.13
C GLU A 347 0.91 27.04 22.23
N ARG A 348 -0.01 26.45 21.45
CA ARG A 348 -1.42 26.85 21.43
C ARG A 348 -2.16 26.47 22.71
N LEU A 349 -1.89 25.27 23.23
CA LEU A 349 -2.70 24.65 24.30
C LEU A 349 -2.03 24.71 25.68
N GLY A 350 -0.72 24.97 25.73
CA GLY A 350 0.02 25.24 26.96
C GLY A 350 -0.62 26.34 27.82
N PRO A 351 -0.93 27.52 27.26
CA PRO A 351 -1.64 28.59 27.96
C PRO A 351 -3.04 28.22 28.43
N LYS A 352 -3.68 27.22 27.80
CA LYS A 352 -4.99 26.69 28.18
C LYS A 352 -4.91 25.58 29.25
N GLY A 353 -3.72 25.33 29.81
CA GLY A 353 -3.53 24.39 30.92
C GLY A 353 -3.26 22.93 30.50
N VAL A 354 -2.90 22.68 29.24
CA VAL A 354 -2.45 21.36 28.78
C VAL A 354 -0.93 21.28 28.85
N LYS A 355 -0.39 20.23 29.46
CA LYS A 355 1.04 19.93 29.42
C LYS A 355 1.38 19.02 28.26
N PHE A 356 2.51 19.32 27.62
CA PHE A 356 3.06 18.49 26.55
C PHE A 356 4.33 17.83 27.06
N ALA A 357 4.44 16.54 26.81
CA ALA A 357 5.55 15.75 27.28
C ALA A 357 6.04 14.77 26.22
N LYS A 358 7.31 14.40 26.30
CA LYS A 358 7.96 13.43 25.41
C LYS A 358 8.61 12.34 26.24
N PHE A 359 8.49 11.10 25.76
CA PHE A 359 9.16 9.94 26.30
C PHE A 359 9.84 9.18 25.17
N ARG A 360 11.18 9.13 25.21
CA ARG A 360 11.97 8.37 24.26
C ARG A 360 11.80 6.89 24.60
N ALA A 361 11.03 6.19 23.79
CA ALA A 361 10.57 4.83 24.06
C ALA A 361 11.25 3.78 23.17
N ASP A 362 12.36 4.12 22.50
CA ASP A 362 13.21 3.18 21.78
C ASP A 362 14.21 2.46 22.71
N ARG A 363 15.07 1.60 22.14
CA ARG A 363 16.11 0.86 22.87
C ARG A 363 15.54 0.10 24.08
N ASP A 364 16.13 0.29 25.26
CA ASP A 364 15.79 -0.41 26.51
C ASP A 364 14.38 -0.09 27.05
N GLU A 365 13.74 0.94 26.51
CA GLU A 365 12.38 1.35 26.90
C GLU A 365 11.29 0.70 26.04
N LYS A 366 11.66 0.05 24.93
CA LYS A 366 10.71 -0.44 23.93
C LYS A 366 9.79 -1.52 24.46
N GLU A 367 10.36 -2.59 25.02
CA GLU A 367 9.60 -3.73 25.55
C GLU A 367 8.68 -3.28 26.70
N TRP A 368 9.23 -2.51 27.63
CA TRP A 368 8.46 -1.97 28.74
C TRP A 368 7.28 -1.11 28.27
N SER A 369 7.50 -0.24 27.28
CA SER A 369 6.45 0.60 26.70
C SER A 369 5.38 -0.21 25.98
N GLN A 370 5.76 -1.30 25.30
CA GLN A 370 4.81 -2.21 24.65
C GLN A 370 3.90 -2.89 25.66
N GLU A 371 4.47 -3.37 26.77
CA GLU A 371 3.74 -4.06 27.84
C GLU A 371 2.86 -3.11 28.68
N ASN A 372 3.36 -1.90 28.98
CA ASN A 372 2.74 -1.03 29.98
C ASN A 372 1.93 0.12 29.38
N LEU A 373 2.30 0.61 28.21
CA LEU A 373 1.72 1.82 27.61
C LEU A 373 0.91 1.53 26.35
N SER A 374 0.61 0.25 26.08
CA SER A 374 -0.03 -0.21 24.85
C SER A 374 0.65 0.37 23.61
N MET A 375 1.96 0.63 23.72
CA MET A 375 2.74 1.12 22.62
C MET A 375 2.84 -0.01 21.62
N LYS A 376 2.53 0.29 20.37
CA LYS A 376 2.82 -0.63 19.28
C LYS A 376 3.91 0.05 18.45
N SER A 377 3.60 1.24 17.93
CA SER A 377 4.42 1.99 16.98
C SER A 377 4.84 3.34 17.51
N PHE A 378 5.83 3.91 16.83
CA PHE A 378 6.18 5.32 16.96
C PHE A 378 5.55 6.22 15.87
N PRO A 379 5.23 7.48 16.21
CA PRO A 379 4.97 7.93 17.58
C PRO A 379 3.66 7.33 18.10
N THR A 380 3.56 7.13 19.41
CA THR A 380 2.30 6.82 20.11
C THR A 380 1.94 8.01 21.01
N LEU A 381 0.73 8.53 20.89
CA LEU A 381 0.26 9.68 21.66
C LEU A 381 -0.73 9.23 22.72
N LEU A 382 -0.46 9.58 23.97
CA LEU A 382 -1.26 9.23 25.15
C LEU A 382 -1.72 10.51 25.85
N LEU A 383 -3.03 10.68 26.00
CA LEU A 383 -3.61 11.76 26.78
C LEU A 383 -3.95 11.25 28.18
N PHE A 384 -3.38 11.90 29.20
CA PHE A 384 -3.67 11.72 30.61
C PHE A 384 -4.59 12.87 31.06
N PRO A 385 -5.91 12.67 31.15
CA PRO A 385 -6.85 13.77 31.38
C PRO A 385 -6.91 14.14 32.86
N LYS A 386 -6.92 15.44 33.18
CA LYS A 386 -7.11 15.91 34.56
C LYS A 386 -8.36 15.29 35.19
N GLY A 387 -8.24 14.84 36.44
CA GLY A 387 -9.34 14.28 37.21
C GLY A 387 -9.75 12.86 36.82
N ARG A 388 -9.02 12.19 35.92
CA ARG A 388 -9.22 10.78 35.55
C ARG A 388 -7.98 9.96 35.86
N SER A 389 -8.12 8.65 35.90
CA SER A 389 -7.01 7.70 35.93
C SER A 389 -6.71 7.17 34.53
N GLY A 390 -5.45 6.78 34.33
CA GLY A 390 -4.98 6.18 33.09
C GLY A 390 -4.99 7.14 31.89
N TYR A 391 -4.80 6.57 30.71
CA TYR A 391 -4.65 7.34 29.48
C TYR A 391 -5.66 6.96 28.41
N VAL A 392 -5.90 7.89 27.49
CA VAL A 392 -6.57 7.64 26.21
C VAL A 392 -5.52 7.73 25.10
N LYS A 393 -5.37 6.66 24.34
CA LYS A 393 -4.46 6.61 23.19
C LYS A 393 -5.10 7.27 21.97
N LEU A 394 -4.37 8.13 21.26
CA LEU A 394 -4.82 8.66 19.97
C LEU A 394 -4.83 7.53 18.93
N GLY A 395 -6.00 7.29 18.33
CA GLY A 395 -6.18 6.25 17.31
C GLY A 395 -5.87 6.68 15.87
N SER A 396 -5.68 7.98 15.63
CA SER A 396 -5.43 8.57 14.31
C SER A 396 -3.93 8.64 13.99
N GLU A 397 -3.56 8.46 12.73
CA GLU A 397 -2.20 8.78 12.24
C GLU A 397 -2.02 10.26 11.90
N ARG A 398 -3.12 11.01 11.80
CA ARG A 398 -3.11 12.46 11.61
C ARG A 398 -2.81 13.18 12.92
N ARG A 399 -1.70 13.93 12.94
CA ARG A 399 -1.08 14.51 14.15
C ARG A 399 -0.67 15.97 13.96
N ASP A 400 -1.40 16.68 13.09
CA ASP A 400 -1.29 18.13 12.97
C ASP A 400 -1.92 18.83 14.20
N PRO A 401 -1.62 20.13 14.41
CA PRO A 401 -2.04 20.84 15.62
C PRO A 401 -3.55 20.82 15.85
N ASP A 402 -4.33 20.98 14.78
CA ASP A 402 -5.79 21.04 14.84
C ASP A 402 -6.37 19.68 15.25
N SER A 403 -5.80 18.58 14.72
CA SER A 403 -6.18 17.22 15.09
C SER A 403 -5.87 16.91 16.56
N LEU A 404 -4.74 17.40 17.08
CA LEU A 404 -4.37 17.24 18.49
C LEU A 404 -5.28 18.04 19.42
N GLU A 405 -5.62 19.29 19.06
CA GLU A 405 -6.58 20.12 19.79
C GLU A 405 -7.96 19.45 19.86
N ILE A 406 -8.49 19.00 18.72
CA ILE A 406 -9.78 18.28 18.67
C ILE A 406 -9.74 17.04 19.56
N PHE A 407 -8.65 16.27 19.52
CA PHE A 407 -8.51 15.07 20.34
C PHE A 407 -8.55 15.39 21.84
N ILE A 408 -7.81 16.40 22.28
CA ILE A 408 -7.80 16.81 23.69
C ILE A 408 -9.17 17.31 24.12
N GLU A 409 -9.75 18.26 23.37
CA GLU A 409 -11.04 18.86 23.71
C GLU A 409 -12.18 17.85 23.73
N SER A 410 -12.13 16.83 22.87
CA SER A 410 -13.12 15.74 22.85
C SER A 410 -13.13 14.92 24.14
N ILE A 411 -12.02 14.91 24.89
CA ILE A 411 -11.87 14.11 26.10
C ILE A 411 -12.02 14.98 27.35
N THR A 412 -11.45 16.18 27.33
CA THR A 412 -11.41 17.10 28.48
C THR A 412 -12.53 18.13 28.49
N GLY A 413 -13.25 18.29 27.38
CA GLY A 413 -14.10 19.46 27.11
C GLY A 413 -13.28 20.60 26.49
N LYS A 414 -13.98 21.63 26.00
CA LYS A 414 -13.36 22.84 25.43
C LYS A 414 -12.44 23.50 26.46
N LEU A 415 -11.23 23.82 26.02
CA LEU A 415 -10.16 24.38 26.83
C LEU A 415 -10.19 25.91 26.91
#